data_AF-A0A136JXZ8-F1
#
_entry.id   AF-A0A136JXZ8-F1
#
_cell.length_a   1.000
_cell.length_b   1.000
_cell.length_c   1.000
_cell.angle_alpha   90.00
_cell.angle_beta   90.00
_cell.angle_gamma   90.00
#
_symmetry.space_group_name_H-M   'P 1'
#
loop_
_entity.id
_entity.type
_entity.pdbx_description
1 polymer ?
#
loop_
_entity_poly.entity_id
_entity_poly.type
_entity_poly.pdbx_seq_one_letter_code
_entity_poly.pdbx_strand_id
1 'polypeptide(L)'
;MLHVSVASLWEAHCREGWPQFSSPHEGELMTLDTVIGGCAVFYLDGETRLDGQRIGILEDCIADLDNLLDDMADEHKAYFQRLRQLAMALLDCSRPA
;
A
#
# COMPACT_ATOMS: atom_id res chain seq x y z
N MET A 1 7.75 20.40 6.70
CA MET A 1 7.79 18.95 6.44
C MET A 1 7.66 18.77 4.94
N LEU A 2 8.57 18.04 4.30
CA LEU A 2 8.37 17.63 2.91
C LEU A 2 7.19 16.66 2.90
N HIS A 3 6.11 16.98 2.18
CA HIS A 3 5.08 16.01 1.89
C HIS A 3 5.71 14.94 0.98
N VAL A 4 5.77 13.70 1.46
CA VAL A 4 6.21 12.57 0.64
C VAL A 4 5.13 12.31 -0.41
N SER A 5 5.51 12.17 -1.68
CA SER A 5 4.57 11.95 -2.78
C SER A 5 4.30 10.46 -2.99
N VAL A 6 3.14 10.13 -3.58
CA VAL A 6 2.81 8.76 -4.02
C VAL A 6 3.93 8.18 -4.89
N ALA A 7 4.49 8.98 -5.81
CA ALA A 7 5.61 8.54 -6.66
C ALA A 7 6.85 8.13 -5.85
N SER A 8 7.23 8.93 -4.84
CA SER A 8 8.40 8.61 -4.00
C SER A 8 8.16 7.41 -3.07
N LEU A 9 6.92 7.22 -2.57
CA LEU A 9 6.55 6.04 -1.78
C LEU A 9 6.56 4.78 -2.64
N TRP A 10 6.01 4.86 -3.86
CA TRP A 10 6.02 3.76 -4.82
C TRP A 10 7.43 3.37 -5.23
N GLU A 11 8.30 4.33 -5.54
CA GLU A 11 9.70 4.05 -5.88
C GLU A 11 10.44 3.37 -4.71
N ALA A 12 10.23 3.86 -3.49
CA ALA A 12 10.84 3.27 -2.29
C ALA A 12 10.31 1.84 -2.03
N HIS A 13 9.03 1.61 -2.25
CA HIS A 13 8.41 0.28 -2.14
C HIS A 13 8.99 -0.69 -3.16
N CYS A 14 9.04 -0.32 -4.44
CA CYS A 14 9.57 -1.16 -5.53
C CYS A 14 11.05 -1.47 -5.40
N ARG A 15 11.83 -0.61 -4.75
CA ARG A 15 13.28 -0.84 -4.54
C ARG A 15 13.52 -1.98 -3.56
N GLU A 16 12.59 -2.18 -2.63
CA GLU A 16 12.63 -3.26 -1.66
C GLU A 16 11.92 -4.46 -2.28
N GLY A 17 12.66 -5.56 -2.49
CA GLY A 17 12.04 -6.80 -2.96
C GLY A 17 11.05 -7.34 -1.93
N TRP A 18 10.18 -8.25 -2.37
CA TRP A 18 9.33 -9.02 -1.47
C TRP A 18 10.17 -9.63 -0.34
N PRO A 19 9.82 -9.42 0.95
CA PRO A 19 10.64 -9.89 2.05
C PRO A 19 10.62 -11.42 2.14
N GLN A 20 11.69 -12.02 2.63
CA GLN A 20 11.74 -13.44 2.94
C GLN A 20 11.26 -13.66 4.38
N PHE A 21 10.09 -14.30 4.55
CA PHE A 21 9.51 -14.60 5.86
C PHE A 21 8.63 -15.85 5.78
N SER A 22 8.17 -16.35 6.93
CA SER A 22 7.18 -17.43 6.99
C SER A 22 6.02 -16.98 7.85
N SER A 23 4.83 -16.91 7.25
CA SER A 23 3.60 -16.54 7.93
C SER A 23 2.43 -17.33 7.34
N PRO A 24 1.45 -17.76 8.15
CA PRO A 24 0.20 -18.30 7.60
C PRO A 24 -0.56 -17.28 6.74
N HIS A 25 -0.25 -16.00 6.86
CA HIS A 25 -0.87 -14.89 6.10
C HIS A 25 -0.09 -14.48 4.84
N GLU A 26 0.93 -15.24 4.41
CA GLU A 26 1.76 -14.84 3.26
C GLU A 26 0.93 -14.60 1.98
N GLY A 27 -0.03 -15.47 1.67
CA GLY A 27 -0.89 -15.30 0.50
C GLY A 27 -1.82 -14.08 0.57
N GLU A 28 -2.28 -13.74 1.77
CA GLU A 28 -3.07 -12.53 2.02
C GLU A 28 -2.22 -11.28 1.81
N LEU A 29 -1.01 -11.26 2.39
CA LEU A 29 -0.06 -10.16 2.23
C LEU A 29 0.36 -9.96 0.75
N MET A 30 0.54 -11.04 -0.02
CA MET A 30 0.82 -10.95 -1.47
C MET A 30 -0.34 -10.35 -2.25
N THR A 31 -1.57 -10.68 -1.83
CA THR A 31 -2.79 -10.12 -2.44
C THR A 31 -2.89 -8.63 -2.16
N LEU A 32 -2.67 -8.21 -0.91
CA LEU A 32 -2.66 -6.80 -0.52
C LEU A 32 -1.59 -6.01 -1.30
N ASP A 33 -0.37 -6.53 -1.40
CA ASP A 33 0.71 -5.91 -2.16
C ASP A 33 0.36 -5.72 -3.63
N THR A 34 -0.19 -6.77 -4.26
CA THR A 34 -0.60 -6.75 -5.67
C THR A 34 -1.70 -5.72 -5.91
N VAL A 35 -2.73 -5.69 -5.06
CA VAL A 35 -3.88 -4.80 -5.21
C VAL A 35 -3.49 -3.33 -5.01
N ILE A 36 -2.75 -3.03 -3.93
CA ILE A 36 -2.27 -1.68 -3.64
C ILE A 36 -1.28 -1.22 -4.72
N GLY A 37 -0.37 -2.09 -5.16
CA GLY A 37 0.57 -1.80 -6.24
C GLY A 37 -0.14 -1.51 -7.57
N GLY A 38 -1.21 -2.25 -7.89
CA GLY A 38 -2.05 -1.98 -9.05
C GLY A 38 -2.73 -0.61 -9.00
N CYS A 39 -3.19 -0.18 -7.82
CA CYS A 39 -3.74 1.17 -7.61
C CYS A 39 -2.67 2.25 -7.77
N ALA A 40 -1.45 2.01 -7.27
CA ALA A 40 -0.32 2.93 -7.42
C ALA A 40 0.06 3.11 -8.90
N VAL A 41 0.20 2.00 -9.64
CA VAL A 41 0.49 2.04 -11.08
C VAL A 41 -0.61 2.79 -11.82
N PHE A 42 -1.88 2.48 -11.56
CA PHE A 42 -3.02 3.17 -12.19
C PHE A 42 -2.97 4.68 -11.95
N TYR A 43 -2.76 5.12 -10.70
CA TYR A 43 -2.65 6.54 -10.35
C TYR A 43 -1.46 7.23 -11.02
N LEU A 44 -0.31 6.54 -11.10
CA LEU A 44 0.92 7.09 -11.66
C LEU A 44 0.94 7.11 -13.20
N ASP A 45 0.12 6.30 -13.87
CA ASP A 45 0.01 6.25 -15.34
C ASP A 45 -0.81 7.40 -15.95
N GLY A 46 -1.18 8.40 -15.13
CA GLY A 46 -1.82 9.64 -15.60
C GLY A 46 -3.24 9.86 -15.07
N GLU A 47 -3.79 8.89 -14.35
CA GLU A 47 -5.08 9.05 -13.68
C GLU A 47 -4.88 9.85 -12.40
N THR A 48 -5.18 11.15 -12.45
CA THR A 48 -4.94 12.08 -11.34
C THR A 48 -5.64 11.71 -10.03
N ARG A 49 -6.65 10.82 -10.06
CA ARG A 49 -7.42 10.35 -8.90
C ARG A 49 -7.91 8.91 -9.15
N LEU A 50 -8.02 8.13 -8.08
CA LEU A 50 -8.69 6.85 -8.13
C LEU A 50 -10.22 7.01 -8.24
N ASP A 51 -10.87 6.08 -8.93
CA ASP A 51 -12.33 5.98 -8.94
C ASP A 51 -12.88 5.43 -7.61
N GLY A 52 -14.20 5.57 -7.41
CA GLY A 52 -14.86 5.17 -6.17
C GLY A 52 -14.73 3.67 -5.84
N GLN A 53 -14.65 2.80 -6.85
CA GLN A 53 -14.47 1.37 -6.63
C GLN A 53 -13.06 1.09 -6.08
N ARG A 54 -12.03 1.69 -6.68
CA ARG A 54 -10.64 1.56 -6.22
C ARG A 54 -10.41 2.19 -4.84
N ILE A 55 -11.10 3.29 -4.54
CA ILE A 55 -11.09 3.88 -3.19
C ILE A 55 -11.61 2.89 -2.16
N GLY A 56 -12.78 2.27 -2.39
CA GLY A 56 -13.32 1.28 -1.46
C GLY A 56 -12.40 0.07 -1.27
N ILE A 57 -11.83 -0.44 -2.38
CA ILE A 57 -10.85 -1.54 -2.32
C ILE A 57 -9.63 -1.17 -1.47
N LEU A 58 -9.09 0.05 -1.62
CA LEU A 58 -7.95 0.49 -0.82
C LEU A 58 -8.29 0.65 0.67
N GLU A 59 -9.49 1.12 1.00
CA GLU A 59 -9.95 1.23 2.39
C GLU A 59 -10.00 -0.15 3.06
N ASP A 60 -10.57 -1.15 2.37
CA ASP A 60 -10.59 -2.54 2.84
C ASP A 60 -9.16 -3.08 2.99
N CYS A 61 -8.30 -2.87 1.98
CA CYS A 61 -6.91 -3.34 2.02
C CYS A 61 -6.12 -2.71 3.17
N ILE A 62 -6.34 -1.43 3.50
CA ILE A 62 -5.67 -0.79 4.64
C ILE A 62 -6.17 -1.40 5.96
N ALA A 63 -7.47 -1.63 6.10
CA ALA A 63 -8.03 -2.23 7.31
C ALA A 63 -7.47 -3.65 7.54
N ASP A 64 -7.41 -4.46 6.49
CA ASP A 64 -6.83 -5.81 6.55
C ASP A 64 -5.33 -5.76 6.87
N LEU A 65 -4.59 -4.86 6.21
CA LEU A 65 -3.16 -4.70 6.45
C LEU A 65 -2.87 -4.21 7.89
N ASP A 66 -3.70 -3.34 8.45
CA ASP A 66 -3.56 -2.86 9.83
C ASP A 66 -3.71 -4.01 10.83
N ASN A 67 -4.70 -4.88 10.64
CA ASN A 67 -4.88 -6.06 11.48
C ASN A 67 -3.66 -6.99 11.41
N LEU A 68 -3.11 -7.23 10.21
CA LEU A 68 -1.94 -8.10 10.02
C LEU A 68 -0.65 -7.49 10.58
N LEU A 69 -0.51 -6.17 10.52
CA LEU A 69 0.67 -5.46 11.02
C LEU A 69 0.78 -5.52 12.55
N ASP A 70 -0.34 -5.54 13.26
CA ASP A 70 -0.35 -5.58 14.73
C ASP A 70 0.27 -6.88 15.28
N ASP A 71 0.09 -8.00 14.58
CA ASP A 71 0.59 -9.32 14.96
C ASP A 71 1.97 -9.67 14.35
N MET A 72 2.54 -8.78 13.52
CA MET A 72 3.77 -9.04 12.77
C MET A 72 5.06 -8.63 13.52
N ALA A 73 6.10 -9.46 13.41
CA ALA A 73 7.43 -9.16 13.90
C ALA A 73 8.10 -7.98 13.15
N ASP A 74 8.88 -7.18 13.89
CA ASP A 74 9.46 -5.93 13.42
C ASP A 74 10.36 -6.06 12.17
N GLU A 75 11.01 -7.22 11.99
CA GLU A 75 11.96 -7.48 10.89
C GLU A 75 11.33 -7.45 9.49
N HIS A 76 10.03 -7.69 9.38
CA HIS A 76 9.29 -7.68 8.10
C HIS A 76 8.25 -6.56 8.02
N LYS A 77 7.88 -6.02 9.20
CA LYS A 77 6.89 -4.96 9.36
C LYS A 77 7.22 -3.71 8.53
N ALA A 78 8.50 -3.40 8.35
CA ALA A 78 8.93 -2.22 7.60
C ALA A 78 8.47 -2.22 6.13
N TYR A 79 8.43 -3.39 5.47
CA TYR A 79 7.93 -3.51 4.08
C TYR A 79 6.45 -3.18 4.01
N PHE A 80 5.66 -3.84 4.85
CA PHE A 80 4.21 -3.69 4.89
C PHE A 80 3.77 -2.32 5.43
N GLN A 81 4.57 -1.69 6.28
CA GLN A 81 4.35 -0.29 6.69
C GLN A 81 4.52 0.70 5.53
N ARG A 82 5.49 0.48 4.63
CA ARG A 82 5.64 1.31 3.42
C ARG A 82 4.45 1.10 2.48
N LEU A 83 4.01 -0.15 2.30
CA LEU A 83 2.82 -0.47 1.53
C LEU A 83 1.58 0.24 2.08
N ARG A 84 1.39 0.23 3.40
CA ARG A 84 0.33 0.97 4.09
C ARG A 84 0.42 2.48 3.85
N GLN A 85 1.61 3.07 3.99
CA GLN A 85 1.83 4.49 3.75
C GLN A 85 1.49 4.89 2.31
N LEU A 86 1.86 4.05 1.34
CA LEU A 86 1.50 4.24 -0.06
C LEU A 86 -0.02 4.22 -0.26
N ALA A 87 -0.72 3.24 0.32
CA ALA A 87 -2.17 3.13 0.23
C ALA A 87 -2.88 4.36 0.84
N MET A 88 -2.43 4.85 1.99
CA MET A 88 -2.97 6.06 2.61
C MET A 88 -2.75 7.30 1.73
N ALA A 89 -1.55 7.47 1.17
CA ALA A 89 -1.25 8.59 0.28
C ALA A 89 -2.12 8.57 -0.99
N LEU A 90 -2.41 7.38 -1.54
CA LEU A 90 -3.34 7.22 -2.66
C LEU A 90 -4.76 7.66 -2.31
N LEU A 91 -5.25 7.32 -1.12
CA LEU A 91 -6.56 7.75 -0.63
C LEU A 91 -6.61 9.26 -0.44
N ASP A 92 -5.60 9.85 0.20
CA ASP A 92 -5.53 11.28 0.45
C ASP A 92 -5.53 12.10 -0.85
N CYS A 93 -4.81 11.62 -1.89
CA CYS A 93 -4.83 12.25 -3.20
C CYS A 93 -6.15 12.05 -3.97
N SER A 94 -6.93 11.02 -3.64
CA SER A 94 -8.14 10.64 -4.36
C SER A 94 -9.43 11.18 -3.73
N ARG A 95 -9.42 11.55 -2.46
CA ARG A 95 -10.58 12.17 -1.79
C ARG A 95 -10.77 13.62 -2.22
N PRO A 96 -12.02 14.08 -2.41
CA PRO A 96 -12.29 15.50 -2.59
C PRO A 96 -11.91 16.27 -1.32
N ALA A 97 -11.36 17.48 -1.49
CA ALA A 97 -11.12 18.41 -0.39
C ALA A 97 -12.41 18.87 0.30
#